data_AF-A0A959QL84-F1
#
_entry.id   AF-A0A959QL84-F1
#
_cell.length_a   1.000
_cell.length_b   1.000
_cell.length_c   1.000
_cell.angle_alpha   90.00
_cell.angle_beta   90.00
_cell.angle_gamma   90.00
#
_symmetry.space_group_name_H-M   'P 1'
#
loop_
_entity.id
_entity.type
_entity.pdbx_description
1 polymer ?
#
loop_
_entity_poly.entity_id
_entity_poly.type
_entity_poly.pdbx_seq_one_letter_code
_entity_poly.pdbx_strand_id
1 'polypeptide(L)' 'MSYIKIYVHAVWSTKDRVPLLADKVIRQAMWDHIRENAVQKGIFIDTINGYVDHCHCLISLGGDQSIRKIVQLIKGE' A
#
# COMPACT_ATOMS: atom_id res chain seq x y z
N MET A 1 6.41 -20.24 -19.95
CA MET A 1 5.84 -19.71 -18.70
C MET A 1 4.58 -18.94 -19.04
N SER A 2 3.47 -19.20 -18.36
CA SER A 2 2.24 -18.44 -18.58
C SER A 2 2.45 -17.00 -18.16
N TYR A 3 2.09 -16.06 -19.04
CA TYR A 3 2.13 -14.65 -18.72
C TYR A 3 0.94 -14.30 -17.84
N ILE A 4 1.22 -13.72 -16.67
CA ILE A 4 0.22 -13.31 -15.70
C ILE A 4 0.43 -11.83 -15.34
N LYS A 5 -0.69 -11.14 -15.13
CA LYS A 5 -0.74 -9.77 -14.60
C LYS A 5 -1.81 -9.74 -13.53
N ILE A 6 -1.39 -9.62 -12.28
CA ILE A 6 -2.28 -9.65 -11.12
C ILE A 6 -2.21 -8.28 -10.47
N TYR A 7 -3.36 -7.61 -10.36
CA TYR A 7 -3.48 -6.35 -9.63
C TYR A 7 -4.40 -6.54 -8.44
N VAL A 8 -3.93 -6.14 -7.26
CA VAL A 8 -4.67 -6.27 -6.01
C VAL A 8 -4.93 -4.89 -5.44
N HIS A 9 -6.20 -4.54 -5.27
CA HIS A 9 -6.61 -3.36 -4.52
C HIS A 9 -6.70 -3.71 -3.03
N ALA A 10 -5.71 -3.26 -2.26
CA ALA A 10 -5.67 -3.41 -0.82
C ALA A 10 -6.17 -2.13 -0.14
N VAL A 11 -7.01 -2.29 0.88
CA VAL A 11 -7.55 -1.19 1.67
C VAL A 11 -7.35 -1.48 3.15
N TRP A 12 -6.88 -0.50 3.91
CA TRP A 12 -6.79 -0.59 5.37
C TRP A 12 -7.03 0.76 6.02
N SER A 13 -7.55 0.73 7.25
CA SER A 13 -7.77 1.93 8.05
C SER A 13 -6.61 2.18 9.01
N THR A 14 -6.53 3.41 9.51
CA THR A 14 -5.88 3.72 10.77
C THR A 14 -6.50 2.92 11.91
N LYS A 15 -5.78 2.81 13.03
CA LYS A 15 -6.28 2.14 14.23
C LYS A 15 -7.57 2.81 14.70
N ASP A 16 -8.61 2.00 14.88
CA ASP A 16 -9.95 2.41 15.32
C ASP A 16 -10.57 3.53 14.45
N ARG A 17 -10.12 3.66 13.19
CA ARG A 17 -10.54 4.71 12.24
C ARG A 17 -10.34 6.14 12.74
N VAL A 18 -9.39 6.35 13.65
CA VAL A 18 -9.00 7.70 14.08
C VAL A 18 -8.47 8.47 12.85
N PRO A 19 -8.94 9.70 12.57
CA PRO A 19 -8.62 10.41 11.33
C PRO A 19 -7.20 11.01 11.31
N LEU A 20 -6.18 10.19 11.52
CA LEU A 20 -4.77 10.59 11.61
C LEU A 20 -4.18 11.11 10.28
N LEU A 21 -4.89 10.90 9.16
CA LEU A 21 -4.51 11.37 7.82
C LEU A 21 -5.37 12.57 7.37
N ALA A 22 -5.98 13.29 8.31
CA ALA A 22 -6.81 14.47 8.00
C ALA A 22 -6.00 15.61 7.37
N ASP A 23 -4.80 15.85 7.88
CA ASP A 23 -3.86 16.81 7.33
C ASP A 23 -3.31 16.31 5.98
N LYS A 24 -3.42 17.15 4.94
CA LYS A 24 -3.01 16.78 3.58
C LYS A 24 -1.50 16.58 3.44
N VAL A 25 -0.69 17.34 4.18
CA VAL A 25 0.77 17.24 4.17
C VAL A 25 1.20 15.93 4.83
N ILE A 26 0.65 15.60 6.00
CA ILE A 26 0.90 14.32 6.68
C ILE A 26 0.46 13.15 5.80
N ARG A 27 -0.72 13.24 5.19
CA ARG A 27 -1.25 12.19 4.31
C ARG A 27 -0.37 11.98 3.08
N GLN A 28 0.10 13.06 2.44
CA GLN A 28 1.00 12.94 1.30
C GLN A 28 2.35 12.31 1.71
N ALA A 29 2.93 12.76 2.82
CA ALA A 29 4.17 12.18 3.36
C ALA A 29 4.01 10.68 3.68
N MET A 30 2.84 10.25 4.18
CA MET A 30 2.54 8.84 4.40
C MET A 30 2.53 8.02 3.10
N TRP A 31 1.96 8.57 2.01
CA TRP A 31 1.96 7.92 0.70
C TRP A 31 3.35 7.79 0.11
N ASP A 32 4.16 8.82 0.27
CA ASP A 32 5.54 8.83 -0.23
C ASP A 32 6.40 7.83 0.56
N HIS A 33 6.25 7.79 1.88
CA HIS A 33 6.90 6.79 2.74
C HIS A 33 6.50 5.36 2.35
N ILE A 34 5.20 5.08 2.16
CA ILE A 34 4.73 3.75 1.71
C ILE A 34 5.35 3.38 0.35
N ARG A 35 5.44 4.33 -0.58
CA ARG A 35 6.03 4.10 -1.90
C ARG A 35 7.52 3.79 -1.81
N GLU A 36 8.28 4.61 -1.08
CA GLU A 36 9.72 4.41 -0.86
C GLU A 36 10.00 3.05 -0.22
N ASN A 37 9.24 2.70 0.80
CA ASN A 37 9.35 1.42 1.49
C ASN A 37 9.06 0.22 0.56
N ALA A 38 8.02 0.33 -0.27
CA ALA A 38 7.67 -0.71 -1.25
C ALA A 38 8.79 -0.91 -2.28
N VAL A 39 9.37 0.18 -2.80
CA VAL A 39 10.50 0.14 -3.75
C VAL A 39 11.70 -0.59 -3.14
N GLN A 40 12.06 -0.28 -1.89
CA GLN A 40 13.17 -0.96 -1.19
C GLN A 40 12.94 -2.47 -1.03
N LYS A 41 11.68 -2.91 -1.01
CA LYS A 41 11.28 -4.31 -0.86
C LYS A 41 10.96 -5.01 -2.18
N GLY A 42 11.20 -4.34 -3.32
CA GLY A 42 10.91 -4.88 -4.66
C GLY A 42 9.42 -5.07 -4.95
N ILE A 43 8.56 -4.26 -4.30
CA ILE A 43 7.12 -4.30 -4.45
C ILE A 43 6.68 -3.17 -5.37
N PHE A 44 6.00 -3.50 -6.47
CA PHE A 44 5.46 -2.49 -7.37
C PHE A 44 4.06 -2.06 -6.93
N ILE A 45 3.93 -0.78 -6.61
CA ILE A 45 2.65 -0.12 -6.34
C ILE A 45 2.35 0.84 -7.48
N ASP A 46 1.21 0.63 -8.14
CA ASP A 46 0.73 1.50 -9.21
C ASP A 46 0.19 2.82 -8.65
N THR A 47 -0.75 2.71 -7.70
CA THR A 47 -1.46 3.87 -7.15
C THR A 47 -1.58 3.75 -5.63
N ILE A 48 -1.31 4.85 -4.92
CA ILE A 48 -1.61 5.02 -3.49
C ILE A 48 -2.51 6.24 -3.35
N ASN A 49 -3.63 6.07 -2.65
CA ASN A 49 -4.53 7.16 -2.31
C ASN A 49 -5.25 6.84 -1.00
N GLY A 50 -6.17 7.69 -0.56
CA GLY A 50 -6.92 7.48 0.65
C GLY A 50 -7.62 8.74 1.12
N TYR A 51 -8.19 8.65 2.31
CA TYR A 51 -8.84 9.78 2.95
C TYR A 51 -8.28 9.99 4.36
N VAL A 52 -9.11 10.49 5.28
CA VAL A 52 -8.66 10.90 6.61
C VAL A 52 -8.31 9.74 7.53
N ASP A 53 -8.85 8.55 7.31
CA ASP A 53 -8.74 7.39 8.21
C ASP A 53 -8.34 6.09 7.48
N HIS A 54 -8.05 6.13 6.18
CA HIS A 54 -7.75 4.91 5.42
C HIS A 54 -6.87 5.15 4.20
N CYS A 55 -6.23 4.07 3.77
CA CYS A 55 -5.36 3.97 2.61
C CYS A 55 -5.94 2.97 1.61
N HIS A 56 -5.87 3.33 0.33
CA HIS A 56 -6.06 2.48 -0.83
C HIS A 56 -4.72 2.31 -1.53
N CYS A 57 -4.34 1.06 -1.81
CA CYS A 57 -3.10 0.72 -2.49
C CYS A 57 -3.38 -0.28 -3.61
N LEU A 58 -3.05 0.08 -4.85
CA LEU A 58 -3.15 -0.81 -6.02
C LEU A 58 -1.78 -1.42 -6.30
N ILE A 59 -1.66 -2.72 -6.06
CA ILE A 59 -0.39 -3.45 -6.05
C ILE A 59 -0.32 -4.37 -7.28
N SER A 60 0.78 -4.35 -8.01
CA SER A 60 1.08 -5.38 -9.02
C SER A 60 1.77 -6.56 -8.34
N LEU A 61 1.07 -7.69 -8.27
CA LEU A 61 1.51 -8.89 -7.56
C LEU A 61 2.19 -9.88 -8.53
N GLY A 62 3.41 -10.31 -8.20
CA GLY A 62 4.09 -11.41 -8.87
C GLY A 62 3.43 -12.76 -8.60
N GLY A 63 3.58 -13.72 -9.51
CA GLY A 63 2.94 -15.05 -9.39
C GLY A 63 3.40 -15.90 -8.20
N ASP A 64 4.59 -15.63 -7.69
CA ASP A 64 5.24 -16.25 -6.55
C ASP A 64 5.06 -15.44 -5.25
N GLN A 65 4.49 -14.24 -5.34
CA GLN A 65 4.24 -13.37 -4.20
C GLN A 65 2.91 -13.71 -3.54
N SER A 66 2.88 -13.68 -2.20
CA SER A 66 1.62 -13.81 -1.45
C SER A 66 1.11 -12.46 -0.98
N ILE A 67 -0.21 -12.26 -1.08
CA ILE A 67 -0.89 -11.04 -0.59
C ILE A 67 -0.53 -10.78 0.88
N ARG A 68 -0.53 -11.83 1.73
CA ARG A 68 -0.19 -11.72 3.15
C ARG A 68 1.19 -11.09 3.37
N LYS A 69 2.22 -11.59 2.68
CA LYS A 69 3.59 -11.11 2.85
C LYS A 69 3.74 -9.68 2.35
N ILE A 70 3.15 -9.38 1.20
CA ILE A 70 3.21 -8.05 0.59
C ILE A 70 2.53 -7.00 1.48
N VAL A 71 1.31 -7.27 1.96
CA VAL A 71 0.60 -6.33 2.85
C VAL A 71 1.33 -6.18 4.20
N GLN A 72 1.90 -7.26 4.76
CA GLN A 72 2.73 -7.17 5.96
C GLN A 72 3.93 -6.25 5.74
N LEU A 73 4.63 -6.41 4.61
CA LEU A 73 5.83 -5.65 4.28
C LEU A 73 5.56 -4.16 4.01
N ILE A 74 4.39 -3.84 3.44
CA ILE A 74 3.98 -2.46 3.18
C ILE A 74 3.55 -1.76 4.48
N LYS A 75 2.81 -2.45 5.34
CA LYS A 75 2.05 -1.83 6.44
C LYS A 75 2.66 -2.02 7.83
N GLY A 76 3.50 -3.03 8.00
CA GLY A 76 4.05 -3.46 9.29
C GLY A 76 5.55 -3.22 9.42
N GLU A 77 6.04 -2.15 8.81
CA GLU A 77 7.36 -1.59 9.12
C GLU A 77 7.45 -1.18 10.59
#